data_AF-A0A357G6P8-F1
#
_entry.id   AF-A0A357G6P8-F1
#
_cell.length_a   1.000
_cell.length_b   1.000
_cell.length_c   1.000
_cell.angle_alpha   90.00
_cell.angle_beta   90.00
_cell.angle_gamma   90.00
#
_symmetry.space_group_name_H-M   'P 1'
#
loop_
_entity.id
_entity.type
_entity.pdbx_description
1 polymer ?
#
loop_
_entity_poly.entity_id
_entity_poly.type
_entity_poly.pdbx_seq_one_letter_code
_entity_poly.pdbx_strand_id
1 'polypeptide(L)'
;MGDFLSFIKQLLNKENGIAAVCKKHKVLLAIAILALIYIFFNSFPPINFYAQAYKGDFEKNQVSADFSFSKKKTEDNLAAVMENLGKGLKDENTQLEKQLYDIVGDSPIRKMVPEIAKNDRTVAAFIVGIAKKESNWGKRVPTLNGQDCYNYWGYKAPGTKGSAMGHGCFGSPEEAVSVVAKRIQQLVEKNLTTPSKMVVWKCGSSCASHSPESVRKWISDVDIYFEKILKI
;
A
#
# COMPACT_ATOMS: atom_id res chain seq x y z
N MET A 1 36.85 0.48 25.30
CA MET A 1 35.65 -0.31 24.93
C MET A 1 35.36 -1.48 25.90
N GLY A 2 36.23 -1.78 26.88
CA GLY A 2 36.00 -2.82 27.90
C GLY A 2 35.10 -2.42 29.08
N ASP A 3 35.11 -1.14 29.48
CA ASP A 3 34.37 -0.68 30.68
C ASP A 3 32.85 -0.59 30.50
N PHE A 4 32.37 -0.32 29.28
CA PHE A 4 30.93 -0.22 29.02
C PHE A 4 30.24 -1.59 29.11
N LEU A 5 30.91 -2.65 28.65
CA LEU A 5 30.41 -4.02 28.73
C LEU A 5 30.44 -4.57 30.18
N SER A 6 31.41 -4.13 30.98
CA SER A 6 31.46 -4.38 32.42
C SER A 6 30.25 -3.75 33.13
N PHE A 7 29.93 -2.50 32.81
CA PHE A 7 28.78 -1.78 33.37
C PHE A 7 27.43 -2.43 33.01
N ILE A 8 27.25 -2.86 31.75
CA ILE A 8 26.02 -3.54 31.34
C ILE A 8 25.86 -4.91 32.00
N LYS A 9 26.94 -5.69 32.17
CA LYS A 9 26.90 -6.95 32.93
C LYS A 9 26.53 -6.74 34.40
N GLN A 10 26.99 -5.65 35.00
CA GLN A 10 26.66 -5.30 36.39
C GLN A 10 25.18 -4.92 36.56
N LEU A 11 24.57 -4.31 35.54
CA LEU A 11 23.13 -4.00 35.51
C LEU A 11 22.27 -5.25 35.32
N LEU A 12 22.68 -6.18 34.45
CA LEU A 12 21.92 -7.41 34.15
C LEU A 12 22.00 -8.44 35.30
N ASN A 13 23.08 -8.49 36.07
CA ASN A 13 23.17 -9.36 37.26
C ASN A 13 22.33 -8.88 38.46
N LYS A 14 21.67 -7.73 38.36
CA LYS A 14 20.80 -7.17 39.40
C LYS A 14 19.32 -7.54 39.20
N GLU A 15 19.04 -8.64 38.50
CA GLU A 15 17.69 -9.15 38.23
C GLU A 15 16.89 -9.53 39.49
N ASN A 16 17.57 -9.84 40.61
CA ASN A 16 16.89 -10.11 41.88
C ASN A 16 16.37 -8.86 42.61
N GLY A 17 16.83 -7.66 42.24
CA GLY A 17 16.39 -6.40 42.87
C GLY A 17 15.12 -5.83 42.24
N ILE A 18 15.01 -5.90 40.92
CA ILE A 18 13.89 -5.31 40.16
C ILE A 18 12.61 -6.11 40.40
N ALA A 19 12.69 -7.45 40.40
CA ALA A 19 11.55 -8.31 40.70
C ALA A 19 11.02 -8.13 42.14
N ALA A 20 11.91 -7.86 43.10
CA ALA A 20 11.54 -7.63 44.51
C ALA A 20 10.86 -6.26 44.71
N VAL A 21 11.38 -5.20 44.08
CA VAL A 21 10.77 -3.85 44.11
C VAL A 21 9.42 -3.83 43.39
N CYS A 22 9.32 -4.49 42.24
CA CYS A 22 8.06 -4.67 41.51
C CYS A 22 7.02 -5.49 42.31
N LYS A 23 7.42 -6.35 43.25
CA LYS A 23 6.46 -7.10 44.08
C LYS A 23 5.85 -6.26 45.21
N LYS A 24 6.63 -5.32 45.77
CA LYS A 24 6.25 -4.49 46.92
C LYS A 24 5.50 -3.21 46.54
N HIS A 25 5.74 -2.65 45.35
CA HIS A 25 5.21 -1.35 44.94
C HIS A 25 4.31 -1.40 43.69
N LYS A 26 3.67 -2.55 43.40
CA LYS A 26 2.77 -2.73 42.23
C LYS A 26 1.74 -1.62 42.08
N VAL A 27 1.19 -1.15 43.20
CA VAL A 27 0.18 -0.09 43.23
C VAL A 27 0.77 1.26 42.81
N LEU A 28 1.92 1.65 43.35
CA LEU A 28 2.60 2.90 42.98
C LEU A 28 3.04 2.90 41.51
N LEU A 29 3.46 1.74 40.99
CA LEU A 29 3.89 1.58 39.61
C LEU A 29 2.69 1.67 38.63
N ALA A 30 1.55 1.09 39.01
CA ALA A 30 0.30 1.23 38.26
C ALA A 30 -0.19 2.70 38.24
N ILE A 31 -0.11 3.41 39.37
CA ILE A 31 -0.47 4.83 39.45
C ILE A 31 0.45 5.68 38.55
N ALA A 32 1.76 5.42 38.55
CA ALA A 32 2.71 6.13 37.70
C ALA A 32 2.43 5.90 36.20
N ILE A 33 2.10 4.66 35.80
CA ILE A 33 1.73 4.34 34.41
C ILE A 33 0.43 5.05 34.02
N LEU A 34 -0.60 5.05 34.88
CA LEU A 34 -1.85 5.75 34.61
C LEU A 34 -1.66 7.27 34.50
N ALA A 35 -0.79 7.85 35.32
CA ALA A 35 -0.44 9.27 35.23
C ALA A 35 0.27 9.60 33.90
N LEU A 36 1.19 8.75 33.45
CA LEU A 36 1.86 8.91 32.14
C LEU A 36 0.88 8.78 30.97
N ILE A 37 -0.06 7.83 31.03
CA ILE A 37 -1.13 7.67 30.04
C ILE A 37 -2.02 8.93 30.01
N TYR A 38 -2.42 9.44 31.18
CA TYR A 38 -3.24 10.64 31.28
C TYR A 38 -2.53 11.88 30.70
N ILE A 39 -1.23 12.05 30.96
CA ILE A 39 -0.43 13.13 30.36
C ILE A 39 -0.36 12.95 28.84
N PHE A 40 -0.13 11.74 28.35
CA PHE A 40 -0.08 11.46 26.92
C PHE A 40 -1.40 11.83 26.21
N PHE A 41 -2.55 11.46 26.77
CA PHE A 41 -3.85 11.80 26.18
C PHE A 41 -4.22 13.28 26.24
N ASN A 42 -3.64 14.06 27.18
CA ASN A 42 -3.90 15.51 27.26
C ASN A 42 -2.89 16.35 26.49
N SER A 43 -1.63 15.89 26.35
CA SER A 43 -0.58 16.61 25.61
C SER A 43 -0.61 16.33 24.11
N PHE A 44 -1.24 15.25 23.67
CA PHE A 44 -1.45 14.94 22.26
C PHE A 44 -2.96 15.00 21.97
N PRO A 45 -3.46 16.02 21.25
CA PRO A 45 -4.86 16.03 20.84
C PRO A 45 -5.15 14.76 20.02
N PRO A 46 -6.37 14.18 20.13
CA PRO A 46 -6.73 13.03 19.33
C PRO A 46 -6.49 13.37 17.85
N ILE A 47 -5.76 12.48 17.16
CA ILE A 47 -5.64 12.54 15.70
C ILE A 47 -7.05 12.30 15.17
N ASN A 48 -7.79 13.37 14.97
CA ASN A 48 -9.06 13.31 14.28
C ASN A 48 -8.77 12.88 12.85
N PHE A 49 -9.05 11.62 12.53
CA PHE A 49 -9.19 11.16 11.16
C PHE A 49 -10.44 11.81 10.56
N TYR A 50 -10.33 13.10 10.22
CA TYR A 50 -11.29 13.71 9.33
C TYR A 50 -11.06 13.13 7.95
N ALA A 51 -12.08 12.47 7.41
CA ALA A 51 -12.20 12.27 5.97
C ALA A 51 -12.18 13.66 5.33
N GLN A 52 -11.05 14.05 4.76
CA GLN A 52 -10.98 15.22 3.89
C GLN A 52 -11.68 14.86 2.59
N ALA A 53 -12.97 15.18 2.51
CA ALA A 53 -13.61 15.39 1.23
C ALA A 53 -12.93 16.62 0.60
N TYR A 54 -12.13 16.39 -0.46
CA TYR A 54 -11.50 17.44 -1.24
C TYR A 54 -12.56 18.44 -1.73
N LYS A 55 -12.60 19.63 -1.13
CA LYS A 55 -13.05 20.84 -1.82
C LYS A 55 -11.84 21.34 -2.60
N GLY A 56 -11.86 21.15 -3.91
CA GLY A 56 -10.86 21.75 -4.78
C GLY A 56 -10.99 23.28 -4.72
N ASP A 57 -9.91 23.94 -4.31
CA ASP A 57 -9.76 25.38 -4.47
C ASP A 57 -9.49 25.67 -5.95
N PHE A 58 -10.55 26.02 -6.67
CA PHE A 58 -10.42 26.63 -7.98
C PHE A 58 -10.17 28.13 -7.76
N GLU A 59 -8.95 28.59 -8.06
CA GLU A 59 -8.59 30.00 -8.08
C GLU A 59 -9.60 30.77 -8.94
N LYS A 60 -10.44 31.56 -8.27
CA LYS A 60 -11.33 32.53 -8.93
C LYS A 60 -10.47 33.72 -9.37
N ASN A 61 -9.97 33.64 -10.61
CA ASN A 61 -9.67 34.86 -11.35
C ASN A 61 -10.99 35.59 -11.63
N GLN A 62 -11.08 36.77 -11.04
CA GLN A 62 -12.23 37.65 -11.05
C GLN A 62 -12.34 38.31 -12.43
N VAL A 63 -13.05 37.66 -13.36
CA VAL A 63 -13.60 38.33 -14.54
C VAL A 63 -15.07 38.57 -14.28
N SER A 64 -15.39 39.82 -13.96
CA SER A 64 -16.75 40.33 -13.98
C SER A 64 -17.26 40.31 -15.42
N ALA A 65 -18.09 39.32 -15.73
CA ALA A 65 -19.02 39.40 -16.84
C ALA A 65 -20.37 38.92 -16.34
N ASP A 66 -21.32 39.83 -16.43
CA ASP A 66 -22.74 39.65 -16.20
C ASP A 66 -23.24 38.42 -17.00
N PHE A 67 -23.48 37.29 -16.34
CA PHE A 67 -23.94 36.07 -17.01
C PHE A 67 -25.01 35.37 -16.18
N SER A 68 -26.22 35.93 -16.27
CA SER A 68 -27.46 35.22 -15.95
C SER A 68 -27.66 34.10 -16.97
N PHE A 69 -26.98 32.96 -16.76
CA PHE A 69 -27.16 31.77 -17.58
C PHE A 69 -28.11 30.79 -16.92
N SER A 70 -29.13 30.44 -17.68
CA SER A 70 -30.20 29.50 -17.35
C SER A 70 -29.68 28.22 -16.70
N LYS A 71 -29.92 28.12 -15.38
CA LYS A 71 -29.54 27.01 -14.49
C LYS A 71 -29.99 25.63 -14.99
N LYS A 72 -31.07 25.58 -15.77
CA LYS A 72 -31.66 24.34 -16.31
C LYS A 72 -30.85 23.73 -17.45
N LYS A 73 -30.16 24.55 -18.26
CA LYS A 73 -29.31 24.05 -19.36
C LYS A 73 -28.01 23.41 -18.83
N THR A 74 -27.58 23.76 -17.62
CA THR A 74 -26.32 23.29 -17.04
C THR A 74 -26.44 21.87 -16.46
N GLU A 75 -27.61 21.51 -15.92
CA GLU A 75 -27.84 20.18 -15.31
C GLU A 75 -27.96 19.07 -16.36
N ASP A 76 -28.66 19.31 -17.48
CA ASP A 76 -28.78 18.36 -18.59
C ASP A 76 -27.42 18.10 -19.27
N ASN A 77 -26.58 19.15 -19.36
CA ASN A 77 -25.22 19.02 -19.89
C ASN A 77 -24.27 18.28 -18.93
N LEU A 78 -24.44 18.44 -17.61
CA LEU A 78 -23.63 17.71 -16.63
C LEU A 78 -23.95 16.21 -16.64
N ALA A 79 -25.22 15.83 -16.74
CA ALA A 79 -25.63 14.43 -16.84
C ALA A 79 -25.05 13.76 -18.09
N ALA A 80 -25.12 14.42 -19.25
CA ALA A 80 -24.54 13.92 -20.50
C ALA A 80 -23.00 13.80 -20.42
N VAL A 81 -22.32 14.73 -19.76
CA VAL A 81 -20.86 14.66 -19.53
C VAL A 81 -20.52 13.49 -18.61
N MET A 82 -21.24 13.28 -17.51
CA MET A 82 -21.02 12.15 -16.60
C MET A 82 -21.28 10.81 -17.27
N GLU A 83 -22.30 10.71 -18.13
CA GLU A 83 -22.57 9.50 -18.92
C GLU A 83 -21.42 9.21 -19.90
N ASN A 84 -20.94 10.22 -20.61
CA ASN A 84 -19.84 10.06 -21.57
C ASN A 84 -18.51 9.70 -20.87
N LEU A 85 -18.22 10.32 -19.71
CA LEU A 85 -17.07 9.93 -18.87
C LEU A 85 -17.20 8.48 -18.39
N GLY A 86 -18.39 8.08 -17.95
CA GLY A 86 -18.67 6.71 -17.52
C GLY A 86 -18.50 5.69 -18.64
N LYS A 87 -18.89 6.02 -19.87
CA LYS A 87 -18.63 5.18 -21.06
C LYS A 87 -17.14 5.10 -21.36
N GLY A 88 -16.44 6.24 -21.40
CA GLY A 88 -14.99 6.26 -21.65
C GLY A 88 -14.18 5.44 -20.63
N LEU A 89 -14.50 5.56 -19.34
CA LEU A 89 -13.86 4.77 -18.28
C LEU A 89 -14.16 3.28 -18.40
N LYS A 90 -15.39 2.90 -18.77
CA LYS A 90 -15.75 1.50 -19.01
C LYS A 90 -15.00 0.92 -20.21
N ASP A 91 -14.87 1.68 -21.29
CA ASP A 91 -14.16 1.24 -22.49
C ASP A 91 -12.66 1.09 -22.20
N GLU A 92 -12.06 2.03 -21.48
CA GLU A 92 -10.66 1.95 -21.04
C GLU A 92 -10.41 0.73 -20.14
N ASN A 93 -11.25 0.54 -19.12
CA ASN A 93 -11.14 -0.60 -18.22
C ASN A 93 -11.30 -1.93 -18.96
N THR A 94 -12.22 -2.00 -19.92
CA THR A 94 -12.43 -3.20 -20.75
C THR A 94 -11.21 -3.50 -21.62
N GLN A 95 -10.61 -2.47 -22.23
CA GLN A 95 -9.39 -2.62 -23.03
C GLN A 95 -8.21 -3.05 -22.16
N LEU A 96 -8.03 -2.43 -20.98
CA LEU A 96 -7.02 -2.80 -20.01
C LEU A 96 -7.21 -4.25 -19.56
N GLU A 97 -8.42 -4.63 -19.14
CA GLU A 97 -8.72 -5.99 -18.68
C GLU A 97 -8.35 -7.05 -19.72
N LYS A 98 -8.76 -6.84 -20.99
CA LYS A 98 -8.41 -7.74 -22.10
C LYS A 98 -6.89 -7.87 -22.25
N GLN A 99 -6.17 -6.75 -22.28
CA GLN A 99 -4.71 -6.76 -22.38
C GLN A 99 -4.05 -7.47 -21.19
N LEU A 100 -4.58 -7.29 -19.98
CA LEU A 100 -4.08 -7.97 -18.79
C LEU A 100 -4.25 -9.48 -18.90
N TYR A 101 -5.40 -9.97 -19.37
CA TYR A 101 -5.60 -11.40 -19.65
C TYR A 101 -4.58 -11.95 -20.65
N ASP A 102 -4.30 -11.23 -21.72
CA ASP A 102 -3.32 -11.62 -22.74
C ASP A 102 -1.90 -11.68 -22.17
N ILE A 103 -1.57 -10.76 -21.25
CA ILE A 103 -0.25 -10.71 -20.61
C ILE A 103 -0.05 -11.84 -19.61
N VAL A 104 -1.04 -12.10 -18.75
CA VAL A 104 -0.89 -13.06 -17.64
C VAL A 104 -1.23 -14.49 -18.06
N GLY A 105 -1.96 -14.68 -19.16
CA GLY A 105 -2.36 -15.99 -19.66
C GLY A 105 -3.12 -16.81 -18.61
N ASP A 106 -2.76 -18.08 -18.46
CA ASP A 106 -3.40 -19.01 -17.50
C ASP A 106 -2.69 -19.05 -16.14
N SER A 107 -1.85 -18.06 -15.83
CA SER A 107 -1.20 -18.01 -14.52
C SER A 107 -2.21 -17.75 -13.39
N PRO A 108 -1.90 -18.13 -12.13
CA PRO A 108 -2.82 -17.96 -11.01
C PRO A 108 -3.34 -16.53 -10.80
N ILE A 109 -2.58 -15.49 -11.18
CA ILE A 109 -3.05 -14.09 -11.13
C ILE A 109 -4.22 -13.80 -12.09
N ARG A 110 -4.50 -14.66 -13.08
CA ARG A 110 -5.62 -14.50 -14.01
C ARG A 110 -6.95 -14.23 -13.28
N LYS A 111 -7.19 -14.93 -12.16
CA LYS A 111 -8.41 -14.76 -11.34
C LYS A 111 -8.54 -13.37 -10.69
N MET A 112 -7.46 -12.61 -10.63
CA MET A 112 -7.40 -11.26 -10.05
C MET A 112 -7.58 -10.17 -11.10
N VAL A 113 -7.47 -10.49 -12.40
CA VAL A 113 -7.50 -9.51 -13.49
C VAL A 113 -8.71 -8.56 -13.45
N PRO A 114 -9.95 -9.02 -13.19
CA PRO A 114 -11.11 -8.12 -13.09
C PRO A 114 -10.95 -7.02 -12.04
N GLU A 115 -10.31 -7.34 -10.91
CA GLU A 115 -10.06 -6.36 -9.84
C GLU A 115 -8.85 -5.47 -10.16
N ILE A 116 -7.82 -6.01 -10.83
CA ILE A 116 -6.64 -5.24 -11.23
C ILE A 116 -7.05 -4.16 -12.24
N ALA A 117 -7.91 -4.50 -13.21
CA ALA A 117 -8.35 -3.61 -14.28
C ALA A 117 -9.23 -2.44 -13.83
N LYS A 118 -9.71 -2.43 -12.57
CA LYS A 118 -10.44 -1.29 -11.99
C LYS A 118 -9.53 -0.14 -11.56
N ASN A 119 -8.23 -0.37 -11.48
CA ASN A 119 -7.24 0.63 -11.10
C ASN A 119 -6.76 1.38 -12.35
N ASP A 120 -6.16 2.55 -12.16
CA ASP A 120 -5.50 3.22 -13.27
C ASP A 120 -4.42 2.34 -13.88
N ARG A 121 -4.14 2.59 -15.16
CA ARG A 121 -3.22 1.80 -15.96
C ARG A 121 -1.81 1.72 -15.37
N THR A 122 -1.34 2.76 -14.69
CA THR A 122 -0.01 2.78 -14.05
C THR A 122 0.02 1.86 -12.83
N VAL A 123 -0.99 1.91 -11.98
CA VAL A 123 -1.13 1.00 -10.83
C VAL A 123 -1.28 -0.45 -11.30
N ALA A 124 -2.14 -0.71 -12.28
CA ALA A 124 -2.29 -2.04 -12.87
C ALA A 124 -0.97 -2.56 -13.44
N ALA A 125 -0.20 -1.72 -14.13
CA ALA A 125 1.11 -2.04 -14.66
C ALA A 125 2.10 -2.47 -13.56
N PHE A 126 2.14 -1.73 -12.45
CA PHE A 126 2.96 -2.11 -11.30
C PHE A 126 2.48 -3.39 -10.62
N ILE A 127 1.18 -3.56 -10.43
CA ILE A 127 0.61 -4.78 -9.85
C ILE A 127 1.08 -6.00 -10.65
N VAL A 128 0.95 -5.99 -11.97
CA VAL A 128 1.29 -7.13 -12.83
C VAL A 128 2.80 -7.34 -12.93
N GLY A 129 3.58 -6.27 -13.07
CA GLY A 129 5.05 -6.35 -13.15
C GLY A 129 5.68 -6.87 -11.87
N ILE A 130 5.26 -6.35 -10.71
CA ILE A 130 5.76 -6.80 -9.41
C ILE A 130 5.33 -8.26 -9.16
N ALA A 131 4.07 -8.63 -9.46
CA ALA A 131 3.63 -10.01 -9.29
C ALA A 131 4.43 -11.01 -10.15
N LYS A 132 4.81 -10.63 -11.37
CA LYS A 132 5.72 -11.45 -12.17
C LYS A 132 7.02 -11.68 -11.44
N LYS A 133 7.59 -10.60 -10.91
CA LYS A 133 8.91 -10.64 -10.30
C LYS A 133 8.92 -11.47 -9.01
N GLU A 134 7.93 -11.27 -8.15
CA GLU A 134 7.93 -11.81 -6.79
C GLU A 134 7.44 -13.26 -6.73
N SER A 135 6.49 -13.64 -7.59
CA SER A 135 5.84 -14.97 -7.54
C SER A 135 5.74 -15.67 -8.88
N ASN A 136 6.24 -15.07 -9.96
CA ASN A 136 5.95 -15.50 -11.33
C ASN A 136 4.44 -15.60 -11.56
N TRP A 137 3.70 -14.54 -11.18
CA TRP A 137 2.24 -14.45 -11.26
C TRP A 137 1.50 -15.51 -10.46
N GLY A 138 1.98 -15.78 -9.25
CA GLY A 138 1.35 -16.72 -8.34
C GLY A 138 1.75 -18.19 -8.53
N LYS A 139 2.76 -18.49 -9.34
CA LYS A 139 3.33 -19.85 -9.44
C LYS A 139 4.16 -20.24 -8.21
N ARG A 140 4.65 -19.26 -7.45
CA ARG A 140 5.39 -19.45 -6.20
C ARG A 140 4.77 -18.53 -5.14
N VAL A 141 4.04 -19.10 -4.20
CA VAL A 141 3.20 -18.33 -3.28
C VAL A 141 3.35 -18.84 -1.85
N PRO A 142 3.17 -17.97 -0.86
CA PRO A 142 2.97 -18.44 0.51
C PRO A 142 1.67 -19.25 0.56
N THR A 143 1.69 -20.32 1.35
CA THR A 143 0.51 -21.15 1.59
C THR A 143 0.24 -21.26 3.08
N LEU A 144 -1.04 -21.29 3.46
CA LEU A 144 -1.48 -21.59 4.81
C LEU A 144 -2.30 -22.89 4.77
N ASN A 145 -1.84 -23.92 5.46
CA ASN A 145 -2.48 -25.25 5.45
C ASN A 145 -2.66 -25.81 4.02
N GLY A 146 -1.67 -25.61 3.15
CA GLY A 146 -1.72 -26.04 1.75
C GLY A 146 -2.60 -25.18 0.83
N GLN A 147 -3.26 -24.14 1.35
CA GLN A 147 -4.08 -23.23 0.56
C GLN A 147 -3.30 -21.97 0.16
N ASP A 148 -3.57 -21.47 -1.05
CA ASP A 148 -3.03 -20.22 -1.58
C ASP A 148 -3.45 -19.02 -0.70
N CYS A 149 -2.47 -18.22 -0.28
CA CYS A 149 -2.66 -16.99 0.49
C CYS A 149 -2.91 -15.75 -0.39
N TYR A 150 -3.00 -15.91 -1.71
CA TYR A 150 -3.23 -14.87 -2.70
C TYR A 150 -2.21 -13.73 -2.69
N ASN A 151 -1.03 -13.93 -2.08
CA ASN A 151 0.00 -12.90 -1.98
C ASN A 151 1.07 -13.11 -3.03
N TYR A 152 0.91 -12.41 -4.16
CA TYR A 152 1.76 -12.57 -5.33
C TYR A 152 2.89 -11.54 -5.41
N TRP A 153 2.93 -10.59 -4.47
CA TRP A 153 3.79 -9.42 -4.47
C TRP A 153 4.81 -9.39 -3.33
N GLY A 154 4.86 -10.45 -2.52
CA GLY A 154 5.73 -10.50 -1.35
C GLY A 154 5.31 -9.56 -0.22
N TYR A 155 4.05 -9.10 -0.20
CA TYR A 155 3.55 -8.13 0.78
C TYR A 155 3.69 -8.64 2.21
N LYS A 156 4.19 -7.80 3.12
CA LYS A 156 4.60 -8.23 4.48
C LYS A 156 3.54 -8.04 5.55
N ALA A 157 2.64 -7.07 5.39
CA ALA A 157 1.61 -6.83 6.39
C ALA A 157 0.56 -7.97 6.38
N PRO A 158 -0.03 -8.32 7.53
CA PRO A 158 -1.02 -9.38 7.61
C PRO A 158 -2.27 -9.07 6.79
N GLY A 159 -2.89 -10.11 6.23
CA GLY A 159 -4.23 -10.05 5.64
C GLY A 159 -5.28 -10.58 6.63
N THR A 160 -6.50 -10.83 6.16
CA THR A 160 -7.60 -11.36 6.98
C THR A 160 -7.29 -12.74 7.57
N LYS A 161 -6.44 -13.55 6.92
CA LYS A 161 -5.95 -14.84 7.44
C LYS A 161 -4.64 -14.71 8.23
N GLY A 162 -4.21 -13.48 8.54
CA GLY A 162 -2.95 -13.20 9.22
C GLY A 162 -1.76 -13.26 8.28
N SER A 163 -0.72 -14.02 8.65
CA SER A 163 0.52 -14.15 7.89
C SER A 163 0.92 -15.62 7.74
N ALA A 164 1.53 -15.95 6.60
CA ALA A 164 2.08 -17.26 6.30
C ALA A 164 3.46 -17.11 5.64
N MET A 165 4.43 -17.93 6.05
CA MET A 165 5.79 -17.94 5.49
C MET A 165 6.48 -16.55 5.47
N GLY A 166 6.18 -15.70 6.46
CA GLY A 166 6.73 -14.34 6.54
C GLY A 166 6.13 -13.33 5.56
N HIS A 167 4.94 -13.62 5.03
CA HIS A 167 4.15 -12.76 4.14
C HIS A 167 2.69 -12.68 4.62
N GLY A 168 1.97 -11.62 4.24
CA GLY A 168 0.54 -11.53 4.49
C GLY A 168 -0.23 -12.66 3.82
N CYS A 169 -1.24 -13.19 4.51
CA CYS A 169 -2.15 -14.19 3.96
C CYS A 169 -3.55 -13.59 3.81
N PHE A 170 -3.97 -13.38 2.57
CA PHE A 170 -5.26 -12.81 2.24
C PHE A 170 -6.34 -13.90 2.14
N GLY A 171 -7.56 -13.53 2.47
CA GLY A 171 -8.73 -14.39 2.44
C GLY A 171 -9.22 -14.66 1.03
N SER A 172 -9.08 -13.68 0.14
CA SER A 172 -9.57 -13.74 -1.24
C SER A 172 -8.69 -12.99 -2.25
N PRO A 173 -8.85 -13.25 -3.56
CA PRO A 173 -8.23 -12.45 -4.62
C PRO A 173 -8.54 -10.95 -4.54
N GLU A 174 -9.79 -10.60 -4.23
CA GLU A 174 -10.28 -9.22 -4.18
C GLU A 174 -9.64 -8.45 -3.03
N GLU A 175 -9.52 -9.07 -1.85
CA GLU A 175 -8.80 -8.48 -0.71
C GLU A 175 -7.34 -8.24 -1.08
N ALA A 176 -6.68 -9.24 -1.67
CA ALA A 176 -5.27 -9.15 -2.02
C ALA A 176 -5.00 -8.00 -2.99
N VAL A 177 -5.79 -7.89 -4.07
CA VAL A 177 -5.67 -6.81 -5.04
C VAL A 177 -5.98 -5.47 -4.39
N SER A 178 -7.07 -5.34 -3.62
CA SER A 178 -7.46 -4.08 -2.97
C SER A 178 -6.36 -3.54 -2.05
N VAL A 179 -5.77 -4.39 -1.20
CA VAL A 179 -4.70 -4.00 -0.28
C VAL A 179 -3.44 -3.59 -1.03
N VAL A 180 -3.02 -4.39 -2.01
CA VAL A 180 -1.79 -4.14 -2.78
C VAL A 180 -1.93 -2.92 -3.67
N ALA A 181 -3.05 -2.80 -4.39
CA ALA A 181 -3.36 -1.66 -5.25
C ALA A 181 -3.36 -0.37 -4.44
N LYS A 182 -4.01 -0.34 -3.27
CA LYS A 182 -4.01 0.82 -2.38
C LYS A 182 -2.59 1.22 -1.96
N ARG A 183 -1.72 0.25 -1.67
CA ARG A 183 -0.32 0.56 -1.34
C ARG A 183 0.45 1.12 -2.54
N ILE A 184 0.28 0.53 -3.72
CA ILE A 184 0.95 0.99 -4.94
C ILE A 184 0.45 2.40 -5.32
N GLN A 185 -0.85 2.64 -5.23
CA GLN A 185 -1.47 3.95 -5.43
C GLN A 185 -0.79 5.03 -4.58
N GLN A 186 -0.62 4.78 -3.28
CA GLN A 186 0.08 5.71 -2.37
C GLN A 186 1.54 6.00 -2.78
N LEU A 187 2.20 5.05 -3.45
CA LEU A 187 3.57 5.24 -3.95
C LEU A 187 3.57 6.02 -5.26
N VAL A 188 2.62 5.73 -6.15
CA VAL A 188 2.39 6.46 -7.41
C VAL A 188 2.07 7.93 -7.11
N GLU A 189 1.20 8.21 -6.13
CA GLU A 189 0.86 9.57 -5.66
C GLU A 189 2.08 10.33 -5.11
N LYS A 190 3.09 9.62 -4.64
CA LYS A 190 4.40 10.18 -4.23
C LYS A 190 5.38 10.32 -5.40
N ASN A 191 4.87 10.32 -6.63
CA ASN A 191 5.63 10.43 -7.87
C ASN A 191 6.64 9.30 -8.10
N LEU A 192 6.37 8.11 -7.54
CA LEU A 192 7.12 6.88 -7.82
C LEU A 192 6.51 6.15 -9.03
N THR A 193 6.45 6.85 -10.15
CA THR A 193 5.71 6.46 -11.37
C THR A 193 6.53 5.64 -12.36
N THR A 194 7.75 5.24 -12.01
CA THR A 194 8.61 4.39 -12.85
C THR A 194 9.15 3.19 -12.05
N PRO A 195 9.47 2.05 -12.68
CA PRO A 195 10.04 0.88 -11.99
C PRO A 195 11.31 1.18 -11.18
N SER A 196 12.16 2.09 -11.67
CA SER A 196 13.37 2.51 -10.95
C SER A 196 13.05 3.23 -9.64
N LYS A 197 12.00 4.06 -9.62
CA LYS A 197 11.50 4.73 -8.41
C LYS A 197 10.69 3.79 -7.52
N MET A 198 9.97 2.84 -8.11
CA MET A 198 9.17 1.83 -7.40
C MET A 198 10.01 0.78 -6.67
N VAL A 199 11.34 0.83 -6.79
CA VAL A 199 12.29 -0.03 -6.05
C VAL A 199 12.09 0.01 -4.53
N VAL A 200 11.44 1.04 -4.00
CA VAL A 200 10.98 1.13 -2.60
C VAL A 200 10.11 -0.06 -2.20
N TRP A 201 9.38 -0.67 -3.15
CA TRP A 201 8.65 -1.93 -2.89
C TRP A 201 9.59 -3.07 -2.47
N LYS A 202 10.73 -3.19 -3.16
CA LYS A 202 11.76 -4.21 -2.89
C LYS A 202 12.56 -3.90 -1.62
N CYS A 203 13.04 -2.66 -1.50
CA CYS A 203 14.05 -2.30 -0.51
C CYS A 203 13.48 -1.64 0.76
N GLY A 204 12.22 -1.22 0.76
CA GLY A 204 11.74 -0.29 1.77
C GLY A 204 12.44 1.06 1.66
N SER A 205 12.91 1.61 2.79
CA SER A 205 13.55 2.93 2.84
C SER A 205 15.00 2.95 2.32
N SER A 206 15.68 1.80 2.22
CA SER A 206 17.07 1.73 1.79
C SER A 206 17.41 0.39 1.16
N CYS A 207 18.17 0.40 0.06
CA CYS A 207 18.68 -0.81 -0.60
C CYS A 207 20.06 -1.26 -0.07
N ALA A 208 20.57 -0.71 1.05
CA ALA A 208 21.94 -0.98 1.52
C ALA A 208 22.24 -2.47 1.81
N SER A 209 21.21 -3.26 2.12
CA SER A 209 21.31 -4.71 2.35
C SER A 209 21.20 -5.55 1.08
N HIS A 210 21.06 -4.93 -0.10
CA HIS A 210 20.93 -5.61 -1.38
C HIS A 210 22.12 -5.30 -2.30
N SER A 211 22.53 -6.30 -3.09
CA SER A 211 23.52 -6.04 -4.13
C SER A 211 22.95 -5.11 -5.22
N PRO A 212 23.74 -4.18 -5.78
CA PRO A 212 23.30 -3.32 -6.87
C PRO A 212 22.76 -4.10 -8.07
N GLU A 213 23.33 -5.27 -8.34
CA GLU A 213 22.88 -6.17 -9.41
C GLU A 213 21.48 -6.73 -9.15
N SER A 214 21.19 -7.20 -7.93
CA SER A 214 19.85 -7.70 -7.56
C SER A 214 18.78 -6.61 -7.72
N VAL A 215 19.14 -5.37 -7.37
CA VAL A 215 18.25 -4.20 -7.52
C VAL A 215 18.00 -3.88 -8.99
N ARG A 216 19.06 -3.74 -9.81
CA ARG A 216 18.93 -3.48 -11.25
C ARG A 216 18.12 -4.56 -11.95
N LYS A 217 18.35 -5.82 -11.62
CA LYS A 217 17.59 -6.94 -12.17
C LYS A 217 16.11 -6.84 -11.81
N TRP A 218 15.80 -6.52 -10.55
CA TRP A 218 14.40 -6.35 -10.14
C TRP A 218 13.70 -5.24 -10.93
N ILE A 219 14.37 -4.08 -11.08
CA ILE A 219 13.84 -2.96 -11.86
C ILE A 219 13.56 -3.40 -13.29
N SER A 220 14.54 -4.02 -13.95
CA SER A 220 14.40 -4.50 -15.33
C SER A 220 13.30 -5.55 -15.49
N ASP A 221 13.19 -6.50 -14.56
CA ASP A 221 12.16 -7.55 -14.61
C ASP A 221 10.74 -6.95 -14.49
N VAL A 222 10.56 -5.91 -13.65
CA VAL A 222 9.28 -5.20 -13.51
C VAL A 222 8.99 -4.34 -14.75
N ASP A 223 10.01 -3.65 -15.25
CA ASP A 223 9.93 -2.72 -16.38
C ASP A 223 9.41 -3.37 -17.67
N ILE A 224 9.82 -4.61 -17.96
CA ILE A 224 9.34 -5.36 -19.14
C ILE A 224 7.80 -5.38 -19.22
N TYR A 225 7.14 -5.65 -18.11
CA TYR A 225 5.67 -5.75 -18.06
C TYR A 225 5.01 -4.41 -17.86
N PHE A 226 5.67 -3.52 -17.12
CA PHE A 226 5.21 -2.15 -16.94
C PHE A 226 5.06 -1.44 -18.30
N GLU A 227 6.13 -1.45 -19.11
CA GLU A 227 6.15 -0.87 -20.45
C GLU A 227 5.19 -1.57 -21.40
N LYS A 228 5.05 -2.90 -21.31
CA LYS A 228 4.09 -3.65 -22.14
C LYS A 228 2.63 -3.24 -21.86
N ILE A 229 2.33 -2.79 -20.65
CA ILE A 229 0.98 -2.35 -20.26
C ILE A 229 0.75 -0.88 -20.63
N LEU A 230 1.79 -0.03 -20.53
CA LEU A 230 1.69 1.40 -20.84
C LEU A 230 1.76 1.74 -22.34
N LYS A 231 2.42 0.92 -23.17
CA LYS A 231 2.50 1.12 -24.62
C LYS A 231 1.17 0.80 -25.30
N ILE A 232 0.29 1.78 -25.38
CA ILE A 232 -0.86 1.85 -26.30
C ILE A 232 -0.78 3.16 -27.07
#